data_AF-A0A6B3B947-F1
#
_entry.id   AF-A0A6B3B947-F1
#
_cell.length_a   1.000
_cell.length_b   1.000
_cell.length_c   1.000
_cell.angle_alpha   90.00
_cell.angle_beta   90.00
_cell.angle_gamma   90.00
#
_symmetry.space_group_name_H-M   'P 1'
#
loop_
_entity.id
_entity.type
_entity.pdbx_description
1 polymer ?
#
loop_
_entity_poly.entity_id
_entity_poly.type
_entity_poly.pdbx_seq_one_letter_code
_entity_poly.pdbx_strand_id
1 'polypeptide(L)' 'MNKERAMDADAAVRHMRFGKLPERIRGEDMTAEVEAAPGAEGDTYTPENSWKFYSCVAFDLGL' A
#
# COMPACT_ATOMS: atom_id res chain seq x y z
N MET A 1 -7.30 -26.65 16.71
CA MET A 1 -7.85 -27.53 15.64
C MET A 1 -9.33 -27.25 15.30
N ASN A 2 -9.84 -26.04 15.57
CA ASN A 2 -11.22 -25.60 15.28
C ASN A 2 -11.26 -24.33 14.41
N LYS A 3 -10.21 -23.49 14.48
CA LYS A 3 -10.09 -22.26 13.66
C LYS A 3 -9.85 -22.54 12.18
N GLU A 4 -9.04 -23.55 11.87
CA GLU A 4 -8.72 -23.94 10.48
C GLU A 4 -9.97 -24.38 9.71
N ARG A 5 -10.85 -25.16 10.35
CA ARG A 5 -12.14 -25.59 9.76
C ARG A 5 -13.13 -24.45 9.57
N ALA A 6 -13.13 -23.44 10.45
CA ALA A 6 -13.99 -22.26 10.32
C ALA A 6 -13.54 -21.36 9.17
N MET A 7 -12.23 -21.16 8.99
CA MET A 7 -11.67 -20.39 7.87
C MET A 7 -12.00 -20.99 6.50
N ASP A 8 -12.06 -22.33 6.42
CA ASP A 8 -12.43 -23.06 5.20
C ASP A 8 -13.91 -22.87 4.83
N ALA A 9 -14.81 -22.88 5.82
CA ALA A 9 -16.23 -22.59 5.61
C ALA A 9 -16.46 -21.15 5.12
N ASP A 10 -15.78 -20.18 5.72
CA ASP A 10 -15.85 -18.78 5.28
C ASP A 10 -15.27 -18.59 3.87
N ALA A 11 -14.25 -19.37 3.51
CA ALA A 11 -13.70 -19.40 2.15
C ALA A 11 -14.72 -19.95 1.14
N ALA A 12 -15.41 -21.04 1.48
CA ALA A 12 -16.46 -21.61 0.63
C ALA A 12 -17.61 -20.62 0.39
N VAL A 13 -18.07 -19.91 1.43
CA VAL A 13 -19.10 -18.87 1.30
C VAL A 13 -18.63 -17.72 0.39
N ARG A 14 -17.37 -17.28 0.54
CA ARG A 14 -16.78 -16.27 -0.34
C ARG A 14 -16.73 -16.73 -1.80
N HIS A 15 -16.30 -17.96 -2.07
CA HIS A 15 -16.26 -18.51 -3.42
C HIS A 15 -17.65 -18.68 -4.04
N MET A 16 -18.66 -19.06 -3.25
CA MET A 16 -20.04 -19.12 -3.74
C MET A 16 -20.59 -17.74 -4.09
N ARG A 17 -20.25 -16.71 -3.30
CA ARG A 17 -20.72 -15.34 -3.51
C ARG A 17 -19.99 -14.62 -4.64
N PHE A 18 -18.67 -14.80 -4.74
CA PHE A 18 -17.80 -14.00 -5.61
C PHE A 18 -17.18 -14.81 -6.76
N GLY A 19 -17.38 -16.13 -6.80
CA GLY A 19 -16.80 -17.00 -7.82
C GLY A 19 -15.31 -17.25 -7.61
N LYS A 20 -14.61 -17.52 -8.72
CA LYS A 20 -13.15 -17.70 -8.75
C LYS A 20 -12.48 -16.39 -9.17
N LEU A 21 -11.30 -16.14 -8.61
CA LEU A 21 -10.44 -15.06 -9.10
C LEU A 21 -10.03 -15.37 -10.55
N PRO A 22 -9.99 -14.36 -11.44
CA PRO A 22 -9.40 -14.50 -12.75
C PRO A 22 -7.91 -14.80 -12.65
N GLU A 23 -7.31 -15.23 -13.76
CA GLU A 23 -5.87 -15.45 -13.84
C GLU A 23 -5.12 -14.15 -13.50
N ARG A 24 -3.94 -14.30 -12.87
CA ARG A 24 -3.11 -13.14 -12.54
C ARG A 24 -2.62 -12.50 -13.82
N ILE A 25 -2.80 -11.19 -13.91
CA ILE A 25 -2.14 -10.36 -14.92
C ILE A 25 -0.64 -10.39 -14.64
N ARG A 26 0.18 -10.46 -15.70
CA ARG A 26 1.64 -10.46 -15.55
C ARG A 26 2.06 -9.10 -15.00
N GLY A 27 3.13 -9.07 -14.19
CA GLY A 27 3.54 -7.84 -13.51
C GLY A 27 3.84 -6.71 -14.50
N GLU A 28 4.42 -7.06 -15.65
CA GLU A 28 4.70 -6.15 -16.76
C GLU A 28 3.45 -5.48 -17.35
N ASP A 29 2.31 -6.15 -17.33
CA ASP A 29 1.05 -5.65 -17.88
C ASP A 29 0.28 -4.78 -16.85
N MET A 30 0.77 -4.70 -15.61
CA MET A 30 0.17 -3.89 -14.53
C MET A 30 0.74 -2.47 -14.46
N THR A 31 1.71 -2.13 -15.31
CA THR A 31 2.36 -0.82 -15.34
C THR A 31 2.04 -0.08 -16.63
N ALA A 32 1.73 1.21 -16.53
CA ALA A 32 1.62 2.11 -17.68
C ALA A 32 2.82 3.04 -17.72
N GLU A 33 3.48 3.12 -18.87
CA GLU A 33 4.55 4.09 -19.10
C GLU A 33 3.95 5.49 -19.28
N VAL A 34 4.57 6.49 -18.64
CA VAL A 34 4.22 7.90 -18.78
C VAL A 34 5.49 8.66 -19.06
N GLU A 35 5.44 9.60 -20.01
CA GLU A 35 6.52 10.54 -20.27
C GLU A 35 6.90 11.27 -18.98
N ALA A 36 8.13 11.06 -18.51
CA ALA A 36 8.64 11.78 -17.38
C ALA A 36 8.85 13.25 -17.81
N ALA A 37 8.24 14.19 -17.08
CA ALA A 37 8.66 15.58 -17.18
C ALA A 37 10.17 15.67 -16.86
N PRO A 38 10.93 16.59 -17.49
CA PRO A 38 12.30 16.87 -17.09
C PRO A 38 12.30 17.07 -15.57
N GLY A 39 13.07 16.23 -14.86
CA GLY A 39 12.99 16.16 -13.41
C GLY A 39 13.12 17.55 -12.80
N ALA A 40 12.24 17.85 -11.83
CA ALA A 40 12.57 18.90 -10.88
C ALA A 40 14.00 18.61 -10.39
N GLU A 41 14.85 19.63 -10.45
CA GLU A 41 16.25 19.56 -10.02
C GLU A 41 16.32 18.70 -8.76
N GLY A 42 17.05 17.59 -8.89
CA GLY A 42 16.83 16.37 -8.12
C GLY A 42 16.61 16.64 -6.64
N ASP A 43 15.71 15.87 -6.02
CA ASP A 43 15.41 15.88 -4.59
C ASP A 43 16.66 16.26 -3.79
N THR A 44 16.82 17.55 -3.48
CA THR A 44 17.98 18.06 -2.78
C THR A 44 17.74 17.72 -1.33
N TYR A 45 17.92 16.44 -1.01
CA TYR A 45 17.94 15.98 0.36
C TYR A 45 18.99 16.82 1.08
N THR A 46 18.49 17.76 1.88
CA THR A 46 19.27 18.73 2.63
C THR A 46 19.22 18.25 4.08
N PRO A 47 20.19 17.45 4.56
CA PRO A 47 20.17 16.91 5.92
C PRO A 47 20.16 18.02 6.97
N GLU A 48 20.58 19.24 6.63
CA GLU A 48 20.49 20.42 7.50
C GLU A 48 19.04 20.89 7.71
N ASN A 49 18.12 20.47 6.83
CA ASN A 49 16.69 20.83 6.85
C ASN A 49 15.80 19.68 7.36
N SER A 50 16.39 18.54 7.78
CA SER A 50 15.65 17.37 8.30
C SER A 50 15.16 17.54 9.74
N TRP A 51 15.55 18.62 10.41
CA TRP A 51 15.05 19.00 11.75
C TRP A 51 14.00 20.11 11.69
N LYS A 52 13.15 20.11 10.66
CA LYS A 52 11.85 20.76 10.83
C LYS A 52 11.04 19.89 11.77
N PHE A 53 11.13 20.20 13.07
CA PHE A 53 10.24 19.68 14.08
C PHE A 53 8.82 20.05 13.66
N TYR A 54 8.10 19.10 13.07
CA TYR A 54 6.67 19.20 12.89
C TYR A 54 6.07 19.08 14.29
N SER A 55 5.93 20.24 14.93
CA SER A 55 5.43 20.43 16.30
C SER A 55 3.99 19.97 16.50
N CYS A 56 3.31 19.49 15.46
CA CYS A 56 1.99 18.88 15.56
C CYS A 56 2.02 17.55 16.31
N VAL A 57 3.03 16.68 16.11
CA VAL A 57 3.00 15.35 16.74
C VAL A 57 3.11 15.41 18.28
N ALA A 58 3.89 16.34 18.83
CA ALA A 58 4.04 16.46 20.29
C ALA A 58 2.85 17.16 20.95
N PHE A 59 2.25 18.17 20.31
CA PHE A 59 1.07 18.85 20.83
C PHE A 59 -0.20 17.99 20.72
N ASP A 60 -0.35 17.21 19.64
CA ASP A 60 -1.50 16.33 19.42
C ASP A 60 -1.53 15.12 20.38
N LEU A 61 -0.39 14.77 20.98
CA LEU A 61 -0.27 13.65 21.92
C LEU A 61 -0.33 14.07 23.40
N GLY A 62 -0.34 15.36 23.72
CA GLY A 62 -0.55 15.87 25.09
C GLY A 62 0.40 15.32 26.16
N LEU A 63 1.67 15.09 25.80
CA LEU A 63 2.75 14.66 26.72
C LEU A 63 3.51 15.85 27.32
#